data_AF-A0A959AUR5-F1
#
_entry.id   AF-A0A959AUR5-F1
#
_cell.length_a   1.000
_cell.length_b   1.000
_cell.length_c   1.000
_cell.angle_alpha   90.00
_cell.angle_beta   90.00
_cell.angle_gamma   90.00
#
_symmetry.space_group_name_H-M   'P 1'
#
loop_
_entity.id
_entity.type
_entity.pdbx_description
1 polymer ?
#
loop_
_entity_poly.entity_id
_entity_poly.type
_entity_poly.pdbx_seq_one_letter_code
_entity_poly.pdbx_strand_id
1 'polypeptide(L)'
;MKKNILSILASALLLSFSLLLPSCGGGDTSGSSTETKEPPKSMVAEEKAPIEVSEDGTTVTIRLTGDDLMKYNLNKIEVKEGQKIKLTLTHIGKMPKEAMGHNFVLLKPEITIEAFANEAALAKDNGYIPESQEANIIAHTDMVG
;
A
#
# COMPACT_ATOMS: atom_id res chain seq x y z
N MET A 1 -10.15 -50.44 19.18
CA MET A 1 -11.61 -50.52 19.46
C MET A 1 -12.08 -49.08 19.64
N LYS A 2 -13.00 -48.44 18.90
CA LYS A 2 -14.02 -48.80 17.90
C LYS A 2 -14.12 -47.65 16.89
N LYS A 3 -14.44 -47.99 15.65
CA LYS A 3 -14.79 -47.09 14.53
C LYS A 3 -16.29 -46.80 14.60
N ASN A 4 -16.73 -45.54 14.39
CA ASN A 4 -18.09 -45.19 13.96
C ASN A 4 -17.94 -44.13 12.84
N ILE A 5 -18.00 -44.44 11.53
CA ILE A 5 -19.13 -45.02 10.74
C ILE A 5 -20.29 -44.01 10.81
N LEU A 6 -20.44 -43.10 9.84
CA LEU A 6 -21.13 -43.27 8.55
C LEU A 6 -22.53 -42.66 8.61
N SER A 7 -22.91 -42.09 7.47
CA SER A 7 -24.26 -41.94 6.97
C SER A 7 -24.96 -40.61 7.27
N ILE A 8 -25.11 -39.78 6.22
CA ILE A 8 -26.28 -39.67 5.33
C ILE A 8 -27.14 -38.52 5.84
N LEU A 9 -27.24 -37.45 5.04
CA LEU A 9 -28.51 -36.83 4.72
C LEU A 9 -28.30 -35.95 3.49
N ALA A 10 -28.59 -36.56 2.35
CA ALA A 10 -28.93 -35.85 1.13
C ALA A 10 -30.14 -34.95 1.42
N SER A 11 -30.04 -33.68 1.08
CA SER A 11 -31.21 -32.84 0.84
C SER A 11 -30.94 -32.04 -0.43
N ALA A 12 -31.23 -32.71 -1.55
CA ALA A 12 -31.54 -32.05 -2.79
C ALA A 12 -32.95 -31.48 -2.66
N LEU A 13 -33.07 -30.16 -2.65
CA LEU A 13 -34.33 -29.47 -2.92
C LEU A 13 -34.10 -28.51 -4.09
N LEU A 14 -34.55 -28.96 -5.26
CA LEU A 14 -34.83 -28.14 -6.43
C LEU A 14 -35.86 -27.05 -6.07
N LEU A 15 -35.67 -25.83 -6.58
CA LEU A 15 -36.59 -25.10 -7.47
C LEU A 15 -36.20 -23.60 -7.57
N SER A 16 -35.53 -23.25 -8.68
CA SER A 16 -35.83 -22.14 -9.59
C SER A 16 -36.53 -20.86 -9.07
N PHE A 17 -35.89 -19.70 -9.28
CA PHE A 17 -36.51 -18.57 -9.99
C PHE A 17 -35.46 -17.58 -10.53
N SER A 18 -35.20 -17.63 -11.84
CA SER A 18 -34.55 -16.55 -12.59
C SER A 18 -35.56 -15.43 -12.82
N LEU A 19 -35.24 -14.20 -12.40
CA LEU A 19 -35.83 -12.99 -12.97
C LEU A 19 -34.74 -12.19 -13.68
N LEU A 20 -34.68 -12.33 -15.00
CA LEU A 20 -34.09 -11.35 -15.89
C LEU A 20 -35.15 -10.27 -16.14
N LEU A 21 -34.77 -9.00 -15.97
CA LEU A 21 -35.53 -7.87 -16.53
C LEU A 21 -34.92 -7.47 -17.88
N PRO A 22 -35.72 -7.39 -18.95
CA PRO A 22 -35.27 -6.87 -20.24
C PRO A 22 -35.33 -5.33 -20.21
N SER A 23 -34.17 -4.67 -20.33
CA SER A 23 -34.08 -3.25 -20.70
C SER A 23 -33.69 -3.17 -22.18
N CYS A 24 -34.70 -3.23 -23.05
CA CYS A 24 -34.57 -2.90 -24.45
C CYS A 24 -35.44 -1.68 -24.73
N GLY A 25 -34.81 -0.52 -24.84
CA GLY A 25 -35.33 0.67 -25.52
C GLY A 25 -34.25 1.07 -26.51
N GLY A 26 -34.43 0.62 -27.75
CA GLY A 26 -33.44 0.70 -28.83
C GLY A 26 -33.34 2.06 -29.52
N GLY A 27 -32.33 2.15 -30.40
CA GLY A 27 -32.17 3.22 -31.37
C GLY A 27 -30.71 3.46 -31.75
N ASP A 28 -30.23 2.69 -32.72
CA ASP A 28 -28.90 2.70 -33.33
C ASP A 28 -28.42 4.08 -33.83
N THR A 29 -27.12 4.38 -33.70
CA THR A 29 -26.18 4.49 -34.84
C THR A 29 -24.81 5.00 -34.39
N SER A 30 -23.79 4.26 -34.84
CA SER A 30 -22.36 4.55 -34.73
C SER A 30 -21.99 5.80 -35.54
N GLY A 31 -21.09 6.65 -35.02
CA GLY A 31 -20.56 7.79 -35.78
C GLY A 31 -19.80 8.81 -34.95
N SER A 32 -18.53 8.52 -34.68
CA SER A 32 -17.49 9.46 -34.21
C SER A 32 -17.46 10.76 -35.03
N SER A 33 -17.44 11.93 -34.37
CA SER A 33 -16.23 12.78 -34.21
C SER A 33 -16.57 14.19 -33.68
N THR A 34 -15.77 14.62 -32.69
CA THR A 34 -15.26 15.99 -32.44
C THR A 34 -16.24 17.14 -32.16
N GLU A 35 -16.25 17.61 -30.90
CA GLU A 35 -15.84 19.00 -30.62
C GLU A 35 -15.26 19.15 -29.19
N THR A 36 -14.10 19.78 -29.19
CA THR A 36 -13.20 20.21 -28.14
C THR A 36 -13.86 20.90 -26.95
N LYS A 37 -13.49 20.47 -25.73
CA LYS A 37 -13.46 21.35 -24.55
C LYS A 37 -12.12 21.17 -23.85
N GLU A 38 -11.38 22.28 -23.79
CA GLU A 38 -10.01 22.39 -23.31
C GLU A 38 -9.83 21.81 -21.90
N PRO A 39 -8.65 21.21 -21.63
CA PRO A 39 -8.27 20.76 -20.30
C PRO A 39 -7.95 21.96 -19.39
N PRO A 40 -8.38 21.96 -18.11
CA PRO A 40 -7.91 22.96 -17.16
C PRO A 40 -6.41 22.77 -16.92
N LYS A 41 -5.66 23.75 -17.45
CA LYS A 41 -4.37 24.29 -17.03
C LYS A 41 -3.83 23.74 -15.69
N SER A 42 -2.84 22.87 -15.82
CA SER A 42 -1.55 22.96 -15.15
C SER A 42 -1.55 23.35 -13.66
N MET A 43 -1.66 22.34 -12.79
CA MET A 43 -0.85 22.29 -11.58
C MET A 43 0.35 21.40 -11.90
N VAL A 44 1.42 22.01 -12.40
CA VAL A 44 2.75 21.41 -12.34
C VAL A 44 3.15 21.39 -10.86
N ALA A 45 2.76 20.33 -10.15
CA ALA A 45 3.64 19.78 -9.15
C ALA A 45 4.89 19.36 -9.93
N GLU A 46 6.00 20.02 -9.65
CA GLU A 46 7.31 19.58 -10.08
C GLU A 46 7.47 18.13 -9.64
N GLU A 47 7.34 17.19 -10.57
CA GLU A 47 7.52 15.76 -10.33
C GLU A 47 9.00 15.51 -10.08
N LYS A 48 9.43 15.76 -8.84
CA LYS A 48 10.77 15.46 -8.37
C LYS A 48 10.97 13.96 -8.35
N ALA A 49 12.14 13.51 -8.79
CA ALA A 49 12.42 12.09 -8.92
C ALA A 49 12.32 11.42 -7.52
N PRO A 50 11.83 10.18 -7.43
CA PRO A 50 11.71 9.48 -6.15
C PRO A 50 13.04 9.32 -5.39
N ILE A 51 14.16 9.29 -6.12
CA ILE A 51 15.51 9.24 -5.56
C ILE A 51 16.36 10.27 -6.28
N GLU A 52 16.98 11.18 -5.52
CA GLU A 52 17.83 12.26 -6.02
C GLU A 52 19.17 12.24 -5.27
N VAL A 53 20.28 12.25 -6.00
CA VAL A 53 21.62 12.36 -5.43
C VAL A 53 22.08 13.81 -5.56
N SER A 54 22.65 14.39 -4.50
CA SER A 54 23.21 15.75 -4.53
C SER A 54 24.36 15.87 -5.54
N GLU A 55 24.63 17.09 -6.00
CA GLU A 55 25.68 17.36 -7.01
C GLU A 55 27.08 16.90 -6.58
N ASP A 56 27.37 16.95 -5.27
CA ASP A 56 28.62 16.48 -4.67
C ASP A 56 28.64 14.96 -4.42
N GLY A 57 27.55 14.25 -4.71
CA GLY A 57 27.42 12.80 -4.56
C GLY A 57 27.31 12.31 -3.11
N THR A 58 27.28 13.21 -2.11
CA THR A 58 27.38 12.83 -0.69
C THR A 58 26.03 12.52 -0.05
N THR A 59 24.94 13.09 -0.58
CA THR A 59 23.61 12.99 0.01
C THR A 59 22.63 12.36 -0.98
N VAL A 60 21.86 11.39 -0.51
CA VAL A 60 20.75 10.79 -1.27
C VAL A 60 19.44 11.18 -0.60
N THR A 61 18.60 11.90 -1.32
CA THR A 61 17.23 12.21 -0.90
C THR A 61 16.29 11.17 -1.48
N ILE A 62 15.49 10.57 -0.61
CA ILE A 62 14.49 9.54 -0.96
C ILE A 62 13.12 10.09 -0.63
N ARG A 63 12.24 10.15 -1.63
CA ARG A 63 10.84 10.55 -1.52
C ARG A 63 9.98 9.28 -1.58
N LEU A 64 9.71 8.73 -0.41
CA LEU A 64 8.85 7.57 -0.24
C LEU A 64 7.40 8.06 -0.07
N THR A 65 6.46 7.45 -0.78
CA THR A 65 5.03 7.75 -0.62
C THR A 65 4.26 6.48 -0.32
N GLY A 66 3.36 6.54 0.66
CA GLY A 66 2.39 5.49 0.95
C GLY A 66 0.97 5.91 0.54
N ASP A 67 0.17 4.97 0.05
CA ASP A 67 -1.19 5.22 -0.42
C ASP A 67 -2.27 4.45 0.35
N ASP A 68 -3.53 4.76 0.03
CA ASP A 68 -4.74 4.12 0.54
C ASP A 68 -4.89 2.64 0.07
N LEU A 69 -3.93 2.10 -0.69
CA LEU A 69 -3.90 0.69 -1.14
C LEU A 69 -2.81 -0.12 -0.42
N MET A 70 -2.24 0.42 0.66
CA MET A 70 -1.12 -0.16 1.40
C MET A 70 0.14 -0.37 0.56
N LYS A 71 0.44 0.55 -0.37
CA LYS A 71 1.60 0.44 -1.24
C LYS A 71 2.55 1.62 -1.11
N TYR A 72 3.83 1.29 -1.10
CA TYR A 72 4.89 2.25 -1.37
C TYR A 72 5.08 2.45 -2.88
N ASN A 73 5.46 3.66 -3.30
CA ASN A 73 5.89 3.93 -4.67
C ASN A 73 7.20 3.21 -5.04
N LEU A 74 8.05 2.91 -4.06
CA LEU A 74 9.33 2.23 -4.23
C LEU A 74 9.33 0.86 -3.54
N ASN A 75 9.87 -0.14 -4.23
CA ASN A 75 10.12 -1.48 -3.68
C ASN A 75 11.62 -1.75 -3.45
N LYS A 76 12.49 -0.83 -3.89
CA LYS A 76 13.94 -0.95 -3.80
C LYS A 76 14.56 0.43 -3.65
N ILE A 77 15.51 0.54 -2.72
CA ILE A 77 16.33 1.73 -2.50
C ILE A 77 17.79 1.27 -2.62
N GLU A 78 18.54 1.84 -3.55
CA GLU A 78 19.97 1.59 -3.71
C GLU A 78 20.76 2.86 -3.36
N VAL A 79 21.76 2.71 -2.51
CA VAL A 79 22.66 3.78 -2.08
C VAL A 79 24.09 3.25 -2.04
N LYS A 80 25.07 4.14 -2.14
CA LYS A 80 26.49 3.80 -1.98
C LYS A 80 26.92 3.99 -0.54
N GLU A 81 27.97 3.28 -0.16
CA GLU A 81 28.60 3.48 1.15
C GLU A 81 29.06 4.94 1.35
N GLY A 82 29.03 5.39 2.61
CA GLY A 82 29.44 6.75 2.98
C GLY A 82 28.45 7.86 2.61
N GLN A 83 27.36 7.56 1.89
CA GLN A 83 26.34 8.56 1.57
C GLN A 83 25.41 8.83 2.76
N LYS A 84 25.09 10.10 2.99
CA LYS A 84 24.06 10.52 3.93
C LYS A 84 22.68 10.33 3.29
N ILE A 85 21.81 9.59 3.95
CA ILE A 85 20.47 9.32 3.45
C ILE A 85 19.48 10.29 4.12
N LYS A 86 18.65 10.95 3.33
CA LYS A 86 17.50 11.73 3.79
C LYS A 86 16.24 11.12 3.20
N LEU A 87 15.54 10.32 3.99
CA LEU A 87 14.24 9.76 3.62
C LEU A 87 13.11 10.64 4.14
N THR A 88 12.15 10.95 3.27
CA THR A 88 10.88 11.59 3.65
C THR A 88 9.76 10.67 3.21
N LEU A 89 8.90 10.31 4.17
CA LEU A 89 7.69 9.55 3.91
C LEU A 89 6.48 10.50 3.88
N THR A 90 5.69 10.43 2.81
CA THR A 90 4.44 11.20 2.67
C THR A 90 3.28 10.25 2.41
N HIS A 91 2.20 10.36 3.19
CA HIS A 91 0.93 9.71 2.85
C HIS A 91 0.19 10.52 1.78
N ILE A 92 -0.09 9.92 0.62
CA ILE A 92 -0.75 10.60 -0.51
C ILE A 92 -2.24 10.21 -0.65
N GLY A 93 -2.70 9.28 0.18
CA GLY A 93 -4.11 8.90 0.29
C GLY A 93 -4.95 9.91 1.08
N LYS A 94 -6.23 9.58 1.26
CA LYS A 94 -7.22 10.40 1.95
C LYS A 94 -7.76 9.74 3.22
N MET A 95 -7.46 8.46 3.44
CA MET A 95 -7.88 7.76 4.65
C MET A 95 -7.00 8.15 5.83
N PRO A 96 -7.55 8.18 7.06
CA PRO A 96 -6.83 8.62 8.23
C PRO A 96 -5.75 7.60 8.67
N LYS A 97 -4.75 8.08 9.42
CA LYS A 97 -3.64 7.28 9.96
C LYS A 97 -4.08 6.02 10.72
N GLU A 98 -5.23 6.04 11.41
CA GLU A 98 -5.70 4.89 12.19
C GLU A 98 -6.18 3.74 11.30
N ALA A 99 -6.57 4.03 10.06
CA ALA A 99 -7.05 3.04 9.10
C ALA A 99 -5.95 2.60 8.13
N MET A 100 -5.18 3.56 7.60
CA MET A 100 -4.26 3.35 6.49
C MET A 100 -2.89 4.01 6.69
N GLY A 101 -2.49 4.20 7.96
CA GLY A 101 -1.22 4.83 8.27
C GLY A 101 -0.01 4.04 7.78
N HIS A 102 1.03 4.78 7.39
CA HIS A 102 2.32 4.24 6.97
C HIS A 102 3.45 4.76 7.87
N ASN A 103 4.41 3.90 8.17
CA ASN A 103 5.72 4.26 8.70
C ASN A 103 6.81 3.50 7.94
N PHE A 104 8.03 4.02 7.94
CA PHE A 104 9.18 3.31 7.39
C PHE A 104 10.08 2.87 8.53
N VAL A 105 10.51 1.61 8.52
CA VAL A 105 11.46 1.05 9.50
C VAL A 105 12.60 0.38 8.74
N LEU A 106 13.83 0.79 9.03
CA LEU A 106 15.05 0.15 8.54
C LEU A 106 15.60 -0.74 9.66
N LEU A 107 15.57 -2.05 9.43
CA LEU A 107 16.07 -3.05 10.37
C LEU A 107 17.52 -3.40 10.11
N LYS A 108 18.20 -3.90 11.14
CA LYS A 108 19.47 -4.61 10.98
C LYS A 108 19.27 -5.85 10.09
N PRO A 109 20.27 -6.20 9.26
CA PRO A 109 20.15 -7.30 8.30
C PRO A 109 19.94 -8.68 8.94
N GLU A 110 20.32 -8.84 10.21
CA GLU A 110 20.19 -10.09 10.98
C GLU A 110 18.73 -10.43 11.33
N ILE A 111 17.82 -9.46 11.22
CA ILE A 111 16.47 -9.54 11.78
C ILE A 111 15.49 -9.98 10.69
N THR A 112 14.71 -11.01 10.99
CA THR A 112 13.64 -11.44 10.09
C THR A 112 12.46 -10.48 10.18
N ILE A 113 11.91 -10.12 9.02
CA ILE A 113 10.79 -9.18 8.93
C ILE A 113 9.58 -9.74 9.68
N GLU A 114 9.33 -11.04 9.59
CA GLU A 114 8.21 -11.70 10.25
C GLU A 114 8.32 -11.64 11.78
N ALA A 115 9.52 -11.82 12.34
CA ALA A 115 9.71 -11.74 13.79
C ALA A 115 9.46 -10.32 14.30
N PHE A 116 10.01 -9.31 13.61
CA PHE A 116 9.76 -7.91 13.95
C PHE A 116 8.28 -7.56 13.80
N ALA A 117 7.62 -7.97 12.71
CA ALA A 117 6.22 -7.66 12.44
C ALA A 117 5.27 -8.22 13.50
N ASN A 118 5.56 -9.41 14.04
CA ASN A 118 4.76 -10.00 15.12
C ASN A 118 4.79 -9.16 16.40
N GLU A 119 5.96 -8.64 16.78
CA GLU A 119 6.07 -7.75 17.94
C GLU A 119 5.49 -6.37 17.64
N ALA A 120 5.75 -5.83 16.44
CA ALA A 120 5.24 -4.54 15.99
C ALA A 120 3.71 -4.48 16.03
N ALA A 121 3.03 -5.56 15.64
CA ALA A 121 1.57 -5.68 15.69
C ALA A 121 0.96 -5.44 17.08
N LEU A 122 1.75 -5.65 18.15
CA LEU A 122 1.34 -5.42 19.54
C LEU A 122 1.61 -3.99 20.02
N ALA A 123 2.45 -3.23 19.31
CA ALA A 123 2.93 -1.90 19.70
C ALA A 123 2.13 -0.75 19.06
N LYS A 124 0.81 -0.91 18.91
CA LYS A 124 -0.06 0.06 18.21
C LYS A 124 0.08 1.49 18.73
N ASP A 125 0.14 1.65 20.05
CA ASP A 125 0.17 2.97 20.70
C ASP A 125 1.51 3.70 20.51
N ASN A 126 2.57 2.97 20.12
CA ASN A 126 3.88 3.51 19.76
C ASN A 126 4.11 3.50 18.24
N GLY A 127 3.05 3.65 17.46
CA GLY A 127 3.15 3.66 15.99
C GLY A 127 3.69 2.36 15.41
N TYR A 128 3.43 1.23 16.06
CA TYR A 128 3.93 -0.11 15.68
C TYR A 128 5.47 -0.24 15.77
N ILE A 129 6.10 0.56 16.63
CA ILE A 129 7.52 0.44 16.97
C ILE A 129 7.64 -0.22 18.35
N PRO A 130 7.98 -1.52 18.43
CA PRO A 130 8.09 -2.21 19.72
C PRO A 130 9.38 -1.83 20.42
N GLU A 131 9.27 -1.31 21.65
CA GLU A 131 10.42 -0.88 22.46
C GLU A 131 11.44 -2.01 22.70
N SER A 132 10.96 -3.27 22.76
CA SER A 132 11.80 -4.48 22.86
C SER A 132 12.76 -4.66 21.69
N GLN A 133 12.48 -4.05 20.54
CA GLN A 133 13.25 -4.18 19.30
C GLN A 133 14.03 -2.91 18.93
N GLU A 134 14.07 -1.88 19.79
CA GLU A 134 14.81 -0.64 19.50
C GLU A 134 16.27 -0.89 19.12
N ALA A 135 16.92 -1.85 19.78
CA ALA A 135 18.30 -2.23 19.47
C ALA A 135 18.46 -2.86 18.07
N ASN A 136 17.38 -3.24 17.41
CA ASN A 136 17.33 -3.89 16.10
C ASN A 136 16.95 -2.94 14.97
N ILE A 137 16.54 -1.71 15.30
CA ILE A 137 16.15 -0.66 14.35
C ILE A 137 17.36 0.25 14.10
N ILE A 138 17.66 0.52 12.83
CA ILE A 138 18.70 1.48 12.41
C ILE A 138 18.11 2.89 12.33
N ALA A 139 16.90 3.00 11.77
CA ALA A 139 16.15 4.24 11.67
C ALA A 139 14.68 3.93 11.43
N HIS A 140 13.79 4.83 11.85
CA HIS A 140 12.38 4.79 11.48
C HIS A 140 11.81 6.19 11.31
N THR A 141 10.63 6.29 10.70
CA THR A 141 9.82 7.51 10.67
C THR A 141 8.72 7.45 11.72
N ASP A 142 8.07 8.59 11.96
CA ASP A 142 6.76 8.62 12.60
C ASP A 142 5.69 7.98 11.69
N MET A 143 4.55 7.62 12.28
CA MET A 143 3.37 7.16 11.56
C MET A 143 2.65 8.34 10.89
N VAL A 144 2.43 8.26 9.58
CA VAL A 144 1.72 9.27 8.77
C VAL A 144 0.46 8.71 8.14
N GLY A 145 -0.57 9.56 7.96
CA GLY A 145 -1.85 9.24 7.34
C GLY A 145 -2.86 10.36 7.50
#